data_AF-A0A535L6L3-F1
#
_entry.id   AF-A0A535L6L3-F1
#
_cell.length_a   1.000
_cell.length_b   1.000
_cell.length_c   1.000
_cell.angle_alpha   90.00
_cell.angle_beta   90.00
_cell.angle_gamma   90.00
#
_symmetry.space_group_name_H-M   'P 1'
#
loop_
_entity.id
_entity.type
_entity.pdbx_description
1 polymer ?
#
loop_
_entity_poly.entity_id
_entity_poly.type
_entity_poly.pdbx_seq_one_letter_code
_entity_poly.pdbx_strand_id
1 'polypeptide(L)'
;MSLSITSTLKRPSALIPLAMSLSALALVLAHTALYGAAREADEGSAAHMWQLLIAGQIPFIAYFAVTWIPRRPKAALMVLGVQLLAVFAAAAPVFILGL
;
A
#
# COMPACT_ATOMS: atom_id res chain seq x y z
N MET A 1 3.78 30.00 -14.49
CA MET A 1 4.51 29.00 -15.30
C MET A 1 3.92 27.62 -14.97
N SER A 2 2.96 27.15 -15.78
CA SER A 2 2.27 25.87 -15.53
C SER A 2 3.23 24.72 -15.87
N LEU A 3 3.72 24.00 -14.86
CA LEU A 3 4.51 22.78 -15.07
C LEU A 3 3.56 21.68 -15.58
N SER A 4 3.56 21.49 -16.89
CA SER A 4 2.83 20.39 -17.53
C SER A 4 3.32 19.05 -16.98
N ILE A 5 2.40 18.15 -16.61
CA ILE A 5 2.66 16.81 -16.03
C ILE A 5 3.69 16.02 -16.85
N THR A 6 3.65 16.19 -18.18
CA THR A 6 4.58 15.58 -19.13
C THR A 6 6.04 16.01 -18.94
N SER A 7 6.29 17.22 -18.43
CA SER A 7 7.64 17.72 -18.13
C SER A 7 8.23 17.14 -16.84
N THR A 8 7.37 16.81 -15.87
CA THR A 8 7.77 16.21 -14.59
C THR A 8 8.10 14.73 -14.77
N LEU A 9 7.36 14.00 -15.60
CA LEU A 9 7.59 12.58 -15.91
C LEU A 9 8.91 12.30 -16.64
N LYS A 10 9.53 13.28 -17.30
CA LYS A 10 10.84 13.12 -17.95
C LYS A 10 12.02 13.21 -17.00
N ARG A 11 11.80 13.58 -15.74
CA ARG A 11 12.89 13.73 -14.76
C ARG A 11 13.32 12.35 -14.24
N PRO A 12 14.63 12.06 -14.19
CA PRO A 12 15.12 10.80 -13.63
C PRO A 12 14.60 10.54 -12.22
N SER A 13 14.48 11.60 -11.40
CA SER A 13 13.96 11.53 -10.03
C SER A 13 12.48 11.18 -9.93
N ALA A 14 11.70 11.27 -11.02
CA ALA A 14 10.32 10.80 -11.08
C ALA A 14 10.23 9.38 -11.64
N LEU A 15 11.11 9.03 -12.58
CA LEU A 15 11.14 7.71 -13.22
C LEU A 15 11.75 6.62 -12.32
N ILE A 16 12.81 6.95 -11.57
CA ILE A 16 13.50 5.98 -10.70
C ILE A 16 12.55 5.43 -9.63
N PRO A 17 11.82 6.25 -8.84
CA PRO A 17 10.88 5.72 -7.84
C PRO A 17 9.73 4.92 -8.45
N LEU A 18 9.26 5.31 -9.64
CA LEU A 18 8.20 4.61 -10.36
C LEU A 18 8.69 3.23 -10.83
N ALA A 19 9.88 3.17 -11.43
CA ALA A 19 10.51 1.92 -11.84
C ALA A 19 10.77 1.00 -10.65
N MET A 20 11.24 1.52 -9.51
CA MET A 20 11.42 0.73 -8.29
C MET A 20 10.10 0.13 -7.80
N SER A 21 9.01 0.91 -7.80
CA SER A 21 7.68 0.43 -7.38
C SER A 21 7.13 -0.64 -8.32
N LEU A 22 7.31 -0.47 -9.64
CA LEU A 22 6.89 -1.45 -10.64
C LEU A 22 7.71 -2.75 -10.55
N SER A 23 9.02 -2.65 -10.33
CA SER A 23 9.88 -3.81 -10.12
C SER A 23 9.50 -4.58 -8.84
N ALA A 24 9.22 -3.87 -7.74
CA ALA A 24 8.75 -4.50 -6.51
C ALA A 24 7.41 -5.24 -6.73
N LEU A 25 6.46 -4.61 -7.41
CA LEU A 25 5.17 -5.22 -7.74
C LEU A 25 5.35 -6.46 -8.64
N ALA A 26 6.17 -6.36 -9.68
CA ALA A 26 6.46 -7.48 -10.57
C ALA A 26 7.10 -8.65 -9.83
N LEU A 27 8.02 -8.39 -8.90
CA LEU A 27 8.68 -9.40 -8.09
C LEU A 27 7.68 -10.13 -7.17
N VAL A 28 6.80 -9.38 -6.52
CA VAL A 28 5.72 -9.94 -5.69
C VAL A 28 4.78 -10.80 -6.53
N LEU A 29 4.31 -10.30 -7.67
CA LEU A 29 3.42 -11.06 -8.56
C LEU A 29 4.08 -12.32 -9.13
N ALA A 30 5.35 -12.22 -9.56
CA ALA A 30 6.10 -13.36 -10.05
C ALA A 30 6.31 -14.42 -8.96
N HIS A 31 6.65 -14.00 -7.74
CA HIS A 31 6.80 -14.90 -6.61
C HIS A 31 5.47 -15.61 -6.29
N THR A 32 4.37 -14.86 -6.20
CA THR A 32 3.03 -15.42 -5.95
C THR A 32 2.56 -16.35 -7.07
N ALA A 33 2.90 -16.05 -8.33
CA ALA A 33 2.52 -16.90 -9.47
C ALA A 33 3.36 -18.18 -9.57
N LEU A 34 4.66 -18.11 -9.26
CA LEU A 34 5.60 -19.23 -9.38
C LEU A 34 5.53 -20.19 -8.19
N TYR A 35 5.43 -19.66 -6.97
CA TYR A 35 5.41 -20.45 -5.74
C TYR A 35 3.99 -20.69 -5.23
N GLY A 36 2.99 -20.13 -5.90
CA GLY A 36 1.63 -20.02 -5.41
C GLY A 36 1.55 -19.03 -4.25
N ALA A 37 0.36 -18.47 -4.01
CA ALA A 37 0.01 -18.09 -2.65
C ALA A 37 -0.18 -19.42 -1.91
N ALA A 38 0.89 -19.97 -1.34
CA ALA A 38 0.84 -21.26 -0.67
C ALA A 38 -0.36 -21.28 0.29
N ARG A 39 -1.29 -22.19 0.05
CA ARG A 39 -2.30 -22.57 1.04
C ARG A 39 -1.54 -23.36 2.09
N GLU A 40 -0.83 -22.65 2.95
CA GLU A 40 -0.36 -23.20 4.20
C GLU A 40 -1.58 -23.59 5.01
N ALA A 41 -1.60 -24.83 5.48
CA ALA A 41 -2.68 -25.45 6.24
C ALA A 41 -2.79 -24.88 7.67
N ASP A 42 -2.40 -23.63 7.86
CA ASP A 42 -2.05 -23.06 9.15
C ASP A 42 -2.66 -21.66 9.25
N GLU A 43 -3.55 -21.47 10.22
CA GLU A 43 -4.26 -20.23 10.58
C GLU A 43 -3.31 -19.08 10.98
N GLY A 44 -2.00 -19.26 10.80
CA GLY A 44 -0.95 -18.31 11.15
C GLY A 44 -0.40 -17.52 9.95
N SER A 45 -0.14 -18.12 8.79
CA SER A 45 0.63 -17.43 7.74
C SER A 45 -0.11 -16.24 7.13
N ALA A 46 -1.42 -16.37 6.90
CA ALA A 46 -2.25 -15.28 6.38
C ALA A 46 -2.37 -14.13 7.40
N ALA A 47 -2.55 -14.45 8.68
CA ALA A 47 -2.57 -13.48 9.76
C ALA A 47 -1.24 -12.72 9.90
N HIS A 48 -0.09 -13.41 9.85
CA HIS A 48 1.22 -12.76 9.91
C HIS A 48 1.50 -11.89 8.67
N MET A 49 1.09 -12.34 7.48
CA MET A 49 1.17 -11.53 6.26
C MET A 49 0.31 -10.27 6.39
N TRP A 50 -0.93 -10.39 6.89
CA TRP A 50 -1.80 -9.24 7.15
C TRP A 50 -1.16 -8.27 8.16
N GLN A 51 -0.57 -8.77 9.24
CA GLN A 51 0.15 -7.95 10.22
C GLN A 51 1.34 -7.20 9.58
N LEU A 52 2.16 -7.86 8.76
CA LEU A 52 3.28 -7.23 8.05
C LEU A 52 2.80 -6.16 7.07
N LEU A 53 1.70 -6.43 6.35
CA LEU A 53 1.09 -5.46 5.44
C LEU A 53 0.54 -4.24 6.20
N ILE A 54 -0.09 -4.42 7.35
CA ILE A 54 -0.55 -3.32 8.19
C ILE A 54 0.65 -2.55 8.77
N ALA A 55 1.62 -3.25 9.36
CA ALA A 55 2.83 -2.64 9.94
C ALA A 55 3.63 -1.85 8.89
N GLY A 56 3.76 -2.40 7.68
CA GLY A 56 4.42 -1.75 6.55
C GLY A 56 3.69 -0.50 6.06
N GLN A 57 2.36 -0.43 6.20
CA GLN A 57 1.57 0.75 5.82
C GLN A 57 1.66 1.90 6.83
N ILE A 58 1.90 1.62 8.12
CA ILE A 58 1.93 2.65 9.18
C ILE A 58 2.91 3.80 8.87
N PRO A 59 4.18 3.55 8.46
CA PRO A 59 5.12 4.62 8.10
C PRO A 59 4.61 5.53 6.97
N PHE A 60 3.97 4.96 5.95
CA PHE A 60 3.44 5.72 4.81
C PHE A 60 2.21 6.55 5.20
N ILE A 61 1.30 5.98 6.00
CA ILE A 61 0.13 6.70 6.54
C ILE A 61 0.61 7.86 7.42
N ALA A 62 1.60 7.63 8.29
CA ALA A 62 2.17 8.67 9.15
C ALA A 62 2.81 9.80 8.33
N TYR A 63 3.64 9.45 7.33
CA TYR A 63 4.24 10.43 6.43
C TYR A 63 3.18 11.24 5.68
N PHE A 64 2.15 10.57 5.15
CA PHE A 64 1.04 11.23 4.46
C PHE A 64 0.29 12.19 5.38
N ALA A 65 -0.07 11.75 6.60
CA ALA A 65 -0.79 12.55 7.58
C ALA A 65 0.00 13.82 7.96
N VAL A 66 1.28 13.69 8.31
CA VAL A 66 2.14 14.82 8.68
C VAL A 66 2.30 15.81 7.53
N THR A 67 2.42 15.31 6.30
CA THR A 67 2.63 16.16 5.12
C THR A 67 1.37 16.89 4.69
N TRP A 68 0.21 16.23 4.73
CA TRP A 68 -1.00 16.69 4.04
C TRP A 68 -2.11 17.21 4.94
N ILE A 69 -2.18 16.80 6.21
CA ILE A 69 -3.17 17.37 7.15
C ILE A 69 -2.99 18.89 7.30
N PRO A 70 -1.76 19.44 7.50
CA PRO A 70 -1.58 20.89 7.65
C PRO A 70 -1.87 21.68 6.36
N ARG A 71 -1.71 21.04 5.19
CA ARG A 71 -1.83 21.70 3.88
C ARG A 71 -3.24 21.64 3.31
N ARG A 72 -3.94 20.50 3.49
CA ARG A 72 -5.23 20.18 2.87
C ARG A 72 -6.07 19.26 3.80
N PRO A 73 -6.56 19.78 4.93
CA PRO A 73 -7.13 18.94 6.00
C PRO A 73 -8.35 18.13 5.56
N LYS A 74 -9.33 18.73 4.86
CA LYS A 74 -10.52 17.98 4.39
C LYS A 74 -10.16 16.81 3.48
N ALA A 75 -9.32 17.04 2.46
CA ALA A 75 -8.92 16.00 1.53
C ALA A 75 -8.06 14.92 2.21
N ALA A 76 -7.12 15.33 3.07
CA ALA A 76 -6.31 14.39 3.84
C ALA A 76 -7.17 13.49 4.74
N LEU A 77 -8.14 14.07 5.45
CA LEU A 77 -9.07 13.31 6.30
C LEU A 77 -9.96 12.35 5.50
N MET A 78 -10.42 12.73 4.30
CA MET A 78 -11.16 11.81 3.41
C MET A 78 -10.31 10.61 3.00
N VAL A 79 -9.05 10.85 2.60
CA VAL A 79 -8.11 9.78 2.21
C VAL A 79 -7.80 8.87 3.40
N LEU A 80 -7.62 9.44 4.60
CA LEU A 80 -7.43 8.65 5.83
C LEU A 80 -8.68 7.83 6.18
N GLY A 81 -9.88 8.38 6.02
CA GLY A 81 -11.14 7.67 6.23
C GLY A 81 -11.30 6.48 5.28
N VAL A 82 -10.99 6.66 3.99
CA VAL A 82 -11.00 5.57 3.00
C VAL A 82 -9.96 4.50 3.34
N GLN A 83 -8.76 4.90 3.77
CA GLN A 83 -7.74 3.94 4.21
C GLN A 83 -8.20 3.14 5.43
N LEU A 84 -8.84 3.78 6.41
CA LEU A 84 -9.40 3.09 7.57
C LEU A 84 -10.43 2.03 7.15
N LEU A 85 -11.36 2.41 6.26
CA LEU A 85 -12.38 1.50 5.74
C LEU A 85 -11.75 0.32 4.98
N ALA A 86 -10.71 0.57 4.18
CA ALA A 86 -10.00 -0.46 3.46
C ALA A 86 -9.28 -1.45 4.39
N VAL A 87 -8.66 -0.95 5.47
CA VAL A 87 -8.04 -1.80 6.50
C VAL A 87 -9.09 -2.71 7.16
N PHE A 88 -10.25 -2.16 7.55
CA PHE A 88 -11.32 -2.96 8.14
C PHE A 88 -11.91 -3.97 7.15
N ALA A 89 -12.11 -3.58 5.89
CA ALA A 89 -12.57 -4.48 4.85
C ALA A 89 -11.58 -5.63 4.60
N ALA A 90 -10.27 -5.34 4.62
CA ALA A 90 -9.22 -6.34 4.50
C ALA A 90 -9.06 -7.22 5.74
N ALA A 91 -9.43 -6.71 6.92
CA ALA A 91 -9.44 -7.46 8.17
C ALA A 91 -10.64 -8.41 8.30
N ALA A 92 -11.76 -8.09 7.66
CA ALA A 92 -12.99 -8.87 7.78
C ALA A 92 -12.82 -10.37 7.46
N PRO A 93 -12.11 -10.79 6.39
CA PRO A 93 -11.85 -12.21 6.14
C PRO A 93 -11.03 -12.89 7.24
N VAL A 94 -10.03 -12.21 7.81
CA VAL A 94 -9.18 -12.73 8.90
C VAL A 94 -10.04 -13.00 10.14
N PHE A 95 -10.88 -12.04 10.55
CA PHE A 95 -11.68 -12.16 11.77
C PHE A 95 -12.99 -12.95 11.62
N ILE A 96 -13.63 -12.91 10.45
CA ILE A 96 -14.92 -13.58 10.23
C ILE A 96 -14.73 -15.04 9.78
N LEU A 97 -13.69 -15.32 9.00
CA LEU A 97 -13.44 -16.66 8.45
C LEU A 97 -12.38 -17.44 9.23
N GLY A 98 -11.75 -16.85 10.25
CA GLY A 98 -10.73 -17.52 11.07
C GLY A 98 -9.47 -17.87 10.29
N LEU A 99 -9.04 -16.99 9.38
CA LEU A 99 -7.84 -17.15 8.54
C LEU A 99 -6.59 -16.57 9.20
#